data_AF-A0A1F3ZD57-F1
#
_entry.id   AF-A0A1F3ZD57-F1
#
_cell.length_a   1.000
_cell.length_b   1.000
_cell.length_c   1.000
_cell.angle_alpha   90.00
_cell.angle_beta   90.00
_cell.angle_gamma   90.00
#
_symmetry.space_group_name_H-M   'P 1'
#
loop_
_entity.id
_entity.type
_entity.pdbx_description
1 polymer ?
#
loop_
_entity_poly.entity_id
_entity_poly.type
_entity_poly.pdbx_seq_one_letter_code
_entity_poly.pdbx_strand_id
1 'polypeptide(L)' 'MSTGKPAKIPPAIWALGLVSLLMDVSSELIHSLLPVFMMSVIGASALTIGLIEGAAEASALIVKVFSGVISDYWGERK' A
#
# COMPACT_ATOMS: atom_id res chain seq x y z
N MET A 1 -1.01 -37.76 24.35
CA MET A 1 -1.95 -36.70 23.89
C MET A 1 -1.56 -35.40 24.58
N SER A 2 -0.88 -34.49 23.87
CA SER A 2 -0.58 -33.16 24.40
C SER A 2 -1.76 -32.24 24.08
N THR A 3 -2.54 -31.89 25.10
CA THR A 3 -3.61 -30.90 25.00
C THR A 3 -3.03 -29.51 25.23
N GLY A 4 -2.51 -28.88 24.18
CA GLY A 4 -2.11 -27.47 24.22
C GLY A 4 -3.35 -26.58 24.26
N LYS A 5 -3.54 -25.80 25.35
CA LYS A 5 -4.54 -24.73 25.38
C LYS A 5 -4.21 -23.72 24.26
N PRO A 6 -5.20 -23.21 23.50
CA PRO A 6 -4.93 -22.18 22.51
C PRO A 6 -4.33 -20.95 23.20
N ALA A 7 -3.16 -20.52 22.74
CA ALA A 7 -2.50 -19.32 23.25
C ALA A 7 -3.39 -18.11 22.96
N LYS A 8 -3.71 -17.32 24.00
CA LYS A 8 -4.46 -16.07 23.83
C LYS A 8 -3.58 -15.07 23.09
N ILE A 9 -4.13 -14.45 22.05
CA ILE A 9 -3.46 -13.37 21.31
C ILE A 9 -3.25 -12.18 22.26
N PRO A 10 -2.01 -11.66 22.39
CA PRO A 10 -1.74 -10.48 23.21
C PRO A 10 -2.59 -9.27 22.79
N PRO A 11 -3.09 -8.46 23.73
CA PRO A 11 -3.94 -7.30 23.42
C PRO A 11 -3.25 -6.26 22.52
N ALA A 12 -1.91 -6.18 22.55
CA ALA A 12 -1.14 -5.32 21.65
C ALA A 12 -1.30 -5.71 20.17
N ILE A 13 -1.43 -7.00 19.86
CA ILE A 13 -1.64 -7.46 18.48
C ILE A 13 -3.02 -7.01 17.98
N TRP A 14 -4.04 -7.06 18.84
CA TRP A 14 -5.37 -6.52 18.51
C TRP A 14 -5.34 -5.01 18.26
N ALA A 15 -4.62 -4.26 19.09
CA ALA A 15 -4.47 -2.83 18.91
C ALA A 15 -3.74 -2.49 17.59
N LEU A 16 -2.61 -3.16 17.30
CA LEU A 16 -1.86 -2.94 16.05
C LEU A 16 -2.63 -3.41 14.83
N GLY A 17 -3.37 -4.52 14.91
CA GLY A 17 -4.23 -5.00 13.83
C GLY A 17 -5.34 -4.00 13.50
N LEU A 18 -5.96 -3.40 14.51
CA LEU A 18 -6.97 -2.35 14.29
C LEU A 18 -6.35 -1.09 13.68
N VAL A 19 -5.18 -0.66 14.17
CA VAL A 19 -4.46 0.50 13.60
C VAL A 19 -4.10 0.24 12.14
N SER A 20 -3.60 -0.95 11.80
CA SER A 20 -3.31 -1.33 10.41
C SER A 20 -4.57 -1.30 9.56
N LEU A 21 -5.66 -1.91 10.02
CA LEU A 21 -6.92 -1.93 9.28
C LEU A 21 -7.45 -0.52 9.03
N LEU A 22 -7.41 0.35 10.03
CA LEU A 22 -7.83 1.74 9.88
C LEU A 22 -6.91 2.51 8.92
N MET A 23 -5.60 2.24 8.97
CA MET A 23 -4.63 2.82 8.05
C MET A 23 -4.88 2.37 6.61
N ASP A 24 -5.10 1.07 6.40
CA ASP A 24 -5.37 0.49 5.09
C ASP A 24 -6.64 1.11 4.50
N VAL A 25 -7.75 1.11 5.27
CA VAL A 25 -9.01 1.76 4.87
C VAL A 25 -8.80 3.24 4.54
N SER A 26 -8.10 3.98 5.40
CA SER A 26 -7.85 5.40 5.16
C SER A 26 -7.04 5.64 3.88
N SER A 27 -6.01 4.83 3.64
CA SER A 27 -5.14 4.98 2.48
C SER A 27 -5.85 4.60 1.17
N GLU A 28 -6.66 3.54 1.17
CA GLU A 28 -7.48 3.16 0.02
C GLU A 28 -8.55 4.21 -0.31
N LEU A 29 -9.18 4.80 0.71
CA LEU A 29 -10.15 5.89 0.51
C LEU A 29 -9.51 7.12 -0.13
N ILE A 30 -8.35 7.56 0.37
CA ILE A 30 -7.64 8.71 -0.22
C ILE A 30 -7.23 8.40 -1.66
N HIS A 31 -6.69 7.21 -1.91
CA HIS A 31 -6.24 6.83 -3.25
C HIS A 31 -7.40 6.80 -4.25
N SER A 32 -8.57 6.31 -3.83
CA SER A 32 -9.78 6.30 -4.66
C SER A 32 -10.40 7.69 -4.87
N LEU A 33 -10.30 8.58 -3.88
CA LEU A 33 -10.90 9.92 -3.93
C LEU A 33 -9.99 10.97 -4.58
N LEU A 34 -8.68 10.74 -4.63
CA LEU A 34 -7.70 11.69 -5.16
C LEU A 34 -8.03 12.15 -6.60
N PRO A 35 -8.38 11.27 -7.55
CA PRO A 35 -8.70 11.69 -8.92
C PRO A 35 -9.97 12.54 -8.97
N VAL A 36 -10.96 12.19 -8.14
CA VAL A 36 -12.21 12.95 -8.00
C VAL A 36 -11.95 14.34 -7.44
N PHE A 37 -11.07 14.47 -6.44
CA PHE A 37 -10.65 15.76 -5.88
C PHE A 37 -9.89 16.61 -6.91
N MET A 38 -8.96 15.99 -7.65
CA MET A 38 -8.22 16.67 -8.72
C MET A 38 -9.16 17.23 -9.78
N MET A 39 -10.18 16.49 -10.17
CA MET A 39 -11.16 16.94 -11.16
C MET A 39 -12.11 18.00 -10.59
N SER A 40 -12.70 17.77 -9.41
CA SER A 40 -13.80 18.58 -8.87
C SER A 40 -13.36 19.83 -8.13
N VAL A 41 -12.23 19.79 -7.43
CA VAL A 41 -11.75 20.90 -6.59
C VAL A 41 -10.58 21.62 -7.24
N ILE A 42 -9.60 20.89 -7.77
CA ILE A 42 -8.42 21.49 -8.43
C ILE A 42 -8.76 21.92 -9.86
N GLY A 43 -9.77 21.31 -10.49
CA GLY A 43 -10.16 21.59 -11.88
C GLY A 43 -9.21 20.99 -12.92
N ALA A 44 -8.48 19.93 -12.56
CA ALA A 44 -7.62 19.22 -13.48
C ALA A 44 -8.43 18.50 -14.57
N SER A 45 -7.92 18.52 -15.81
CA SER A 45 -8.54 17.79 -16.92
C SER A 45 -8.35 16.28 -16.78
N ALA A 46 -9.27 15.49 -17.36
CA ALA A 46 -9.14 14.02 -17.39
C ALA A 46 -7.83 13.55 -18.05
N LEU A 47 -7.34 14.28 -19.07
CA LEU A 47 -6.06 14.00 -19.71
C LEU A 47 -4.89 14.21 -18.74
N THR A 48 -4.91 15.27 -17.96
CA THR A 48 -3.87 15.55 -16.94
C THR A 48 -3.86 14.47 -15.86
N ILE A 49 -5.04 14.07 -15.37
CA ILE A 49 -5.17 13.00 -14.36
C ILE A 49 -4.62 11.68 -14.93
N GLY A 50 -5.04 11.32 -16.15
CA GLY A 50 -4.57 10.10 -16.81
C GLY A 50 -3.06 10.08 -17.07
N LEU A 51 -2.44 11.22 -17.38
CA LEU A 51 -0.97 11.32 -17.48
C LEU A 51 -0.28 11.12 -16.14
N ILE A 52 -0.84 11.67 -15.05
CA ILE A 52 -0.29 11.53 -13.69
C ILE A 52 -0.40 10.09 -13.21
N GLU A 53 -1.59 9.49 -13.30
CA GLU A 53 -1.84 8.10 -12.92
C GLU A 53 -1.00 7.14 -13.76
N GLY A 54 -0.98 7.34 -15.08
CA GLY A 54 -0.18 6.52 -15.99
C GLY A 54 1.33 6.63 -15.71
N ALA A 55 1.84 7.83 -15.42
CA ALA A 55 3.24 8.00 -15.05
C ALA A 55 3.56 7.35 -13.68
N ALA A 56 2.65 7.44 -12.72
CA ALA A 56 2.79 6.80 -11.41
C ALA A 56 2.82 5.27 -11.54
N GLU A 57 1.90 4.68 -12.29
CA GLU A 57 1.83 3.24 -12.51
C GLU A 57 3.03 2.73 -13.31
N ALA A 58 3.43 3.43 -14.38
CA ALA A 58 4.63 3.10 -15.14
C ALA A 58 5.89 3.13 -14.27
N SER A 59 6.04 4.15 -13.43
CA SER A 59 7.17 4.27 -12.49
C SER A 59 7.16 3.13 -11.47
N ALA A 60 6.00 2.80 -10.91
CA ALA A 60 5.84 1.69 -9.97
C ALA A 60 6.22 0.35 -10.62
N LEU A 61 5.79 0.10 -11.86
CA LEU A 61 6.14 -1.11 -12.61
C LEU A 61 7.64 -1.18 -12.92
N ILE A 62 8.24 -0.08 -13.37
CA ILE A 62 9.69 0.01 -13.60
C ILE A 62 10.44 -0.33 -12.31
N VAL A 63 10.11 0.34 -11.20
CA VAL A 63 10.74 0.08 -9.90
C VAL A 63 10.53 -1.36 -9.47
N LYS A 64 9.33 -1.92 -9.63
CA LYS A 64 9.03 -3.31 -9.26
C LYS A 64 9.87 -4.31 -10.04
N VAL A 65 10.07 -4.09 -11.34
CA VAL A 65 10.91 -4.96 -12.19
C VAL A 65 12.38 -4.92 -11.73
N PHE A 66 12.93 -3.73 -11.47
CA PHE A 66 14.34 -3.61 -11.10
C PHE A 66 14.61 -3.92 -9.61
N SER A 67 13.65 -3.69 -8.73
CA SER A 67 13.79 -3.92 -7.29
C SER A 67 14.06 -5.38 -6.95
N GLY A 68 13.53 -6.34 -7.72
CA GLY A 68 13.83 -7.76 -7.53
C GLY A 68 15.30 -8.08 -7.78
N VAL A 69 15.83 -7.64 -8.93
CA VAL A 69 17.24 -7.84 -9.30
C VAL A 69 18.18 -7.13 -8.32
N ILE A 70 17.85 -5.91 -7.92
CA ILE A 70 18.64 -5.14 -6.95
C ILE A 70 18.59 -5.81 -5.56
N SER A 71 17.42 -6.27 -5.12
CA SER A 71 17.25 -6.97 -3.84
C SER A 71 18.03 -8.29 -3.82
N ASP A 72 18.00 -9.05 -4.92
CA ASP A 72 18.73 -10.32 -5.03
C ASP A 72 20.25 -10.08 -5.10
N TYR A 73 20.69 -9.01 -5.76
CA TYR A 73 22.11 -8.62 -5.83
C TYR A 73 22.64 -8.11 -4.48
N TRP A 74 21.81 -7.42 -3.70
CA TRP A 74 22.11 -6.98 -2.33
C TRP A 74 21.82 -8.04 -1.26
N GLY A 75 21.60 -9.29 -1.65
CA GLY A 75 21.37 -10.44 -0.77
C GLY A 75 22.51 -10.75 0.21
N GLU A 76 22.73 -9.88 1.19
CA GLU A 76 23.29 -10.22 2.50
C GLU A 76 22.23 -11.05 3.23
N ARG A 77 22.39 -12.37 3.12
CA ARG A 77 21.60 -13.33 3.87
C ARG A 77 21.96 -13.22 5.35
N LYS A 78 21.01 -12.80 6.18
CA LYS A 78 20.94 -13.19 7.60
C LYS A 78 19.57 -13.75 7.89
#